data_AF-A0A3N0BVI0-F1
#
_entry.id   AF-A0A3N0BVI0-F1
#
_cell.length_a   1.000
_cell.length_b   1.000
_cell.length_c   1.000
_cell.angle_alpha   90.00
_cell.angle_beta   90.00
_cell.angle_gamma   90.00
#
_symmetry.space_group_name_H-M   'P 1'
#
loop_
_entity.id
_entity.type
_entity.pdbx_description
1 polymer ?
#
loop_
_entity_poly.entity_id
_entity_poly.type
_entity_poly.pdbx_seq_one_letter_code
_entity_poly.pdbx_strand_id
1 'polypeptide(L)'
;MKNYFLIAILCVFCIACKKDIPEPDVVRLQVYSTKIKHTNYNEPDILFWYMRGASKGGYYYMTSTREISDFSDYTFTYSANVPSDLSGKTAIRDIVVQINQLNGEMYYDITGKSSSSLIVN
;
A
#
# COMPACT_ATOMS: atom_id res chain seq x y z
N MET A 1 -31.48 -35.96 36.80
CA MET A 1 -30.74 -35.71 35.53
C MET A 1 -31.32 -34.46 34.83
N LYS A 2 -31.19 -33.26 35.41
CA LYS A 2 -31.84 -32.04 34.90
C LYS A 2 -30.92 -30.80 34.83
N ASN A 3 -29.63 -30.95 35.13
CA ASN A 3 -28.73 -29.80 35.33
C ASN A 3 -27.65 -29.62 34.25
N TYR A 4 -27.58 -30.51 33.25
CA TYR A 4 -26.57 -30.41 32.18
C TYR A 4 -27.07 -29.66 30.93
N PHE A 5 -28.38 -29.46 30.79
CA PHE A 5 -28.97 -28.78 29.64
C PHE A 5 -28.73 -27.26 29.67
N LEU A 6 -28.62 -26.67 30.86
CA LEU A 6 -28.39 -25.23 31.04
C LEU A 6 -26.96 -24.80 30.70
N ILE A 7 -25.98 -25.71 30.80
CA ILE A 7 -24.58 -25.40 30.49
C ILE A 7 -24.33 -25.39 28.97
N ALA A 8 -25.04 -26.22 28.21
CA ALA A 8 -24.90 -26.27 26.75
C ALA A 8 -25.42 -24.99 26.05
N ILE A 9 -26.44 -24.34 26.61
CA ILE A 9 -27.05 -23.13 26.04
C ILE A 9 -26.17 -21.89 26.28
N LEU A 10 -25.37 -21.87 27.36
CA LEU A 10 -24.48 -20.75 27.67
C LEU A 10 -23.24 -20.68 26.76
N CYS A 11 -22.80 -21.81 26.19
CA CYS A 11 -21.64 -21.86 25.31
C CYS A 11 -21.91 -21.35 23.89
N VAL A 12 -23.17 -21.26 23.46
CA VAL A 12 -23.53 -20.83 22.09
C VAL A 12 -23.47 -19.30 21.93
N PHE A 13 -23.53 -18.54 23.02
CA PHE A 13 -23.49 -17.07 22.98
C PHE A 13 -22.07 -16.48 22.90
N CYS A 14 -21.02 -17.30 22.95
CA CYS A 14 -19.64 -16.83 22.78
C CYS A 14 -19.18 -16.79 21.31
N ILE A 15 -20.03 -17.14 20.35
CA ILE A 15 -19.84 -16.74 18.94
C ILE A 15 -20.29 -15.28 18.82
N ALA A 16 -19.66 -14.42 19.63
CA ALA A 16 -19.71 -12.99 19.43
C ALA A 16 -19.20 -12.75 18.02
N CYS A 17 -20.09 -12.26 17.15
CA CYS A 17 -19.72 -11.66 15.89
C CYS A 17 -18.48 -10.80 16.15
N LYS A 18 -17.33 -11.22 15.63
CA LYS A 18 -16.24 -10.29 15.39
C LYS A 18 -16.87 -9.25 14.48
N LYS A 19 -17.23 -8.11 15.05
CA LYS A 19 -17.55 -6.93 14.26
C LYS A 19 -16.26 -6.69 13.49
N ASP A 20 -16.26 -7.03 12.21
CA ASP A 20 -15.16 -6.70 11.31
C ASP A 20 -15.01 -5.18 11.40
N ILE A 21 -14.05 -4.76 12.23
CA ILE A 21 -13.60 -3.38 12.24
C ILE A 21 -12.92 -3.26 10.87
N PRO A 22 -13.46 -2.48 9.92
CA PRO A 22 -12.79 -2.32 8.65
C PRO A 22 -11.36 -1.88 8.95
N GLU A 23 -10.40 -2.65 8.45
CA GLU A 23 -9.00 -2.24 8.53
C GLU A 23 -8.92 -0.81 8.00
N PRO A 24 -8.16 0.08 8.64
CA PRO A 24 -8.10 1.46 8.18
C PRO A 24 -7.67 1.43 6.71
N ASP A 25 -8.49 2.00 5.81
CA ASP A 25 -8.34 2.01 4.35
C ASP A 25 -7.15 2.88 3.91
N VAL A 26 -6.00 2.72 4.55
CA VAL A 26 -4.82 3.54 4.40
C VAL A 26 -3.58 2.67 4.26
N VAL A 27 -2.66 3.14 3.42
CA VAL A 27 -1.35 2.54 3.21
C VAL A 27 -0.26 3.52 3.64
N ARG A 28 0.84 2.98 4.17
CA ARG A 28 2.05 3.76 4.45
C ARG A 28 3.00 3.66 3.27
N LEU A 29 3.46 4.81 2.76
CA LEU A 29 4.51 4.90 1.76
C LEU A 29 5.76 5.54 2.38
N GLN A 30 6.92 4.96 2.12
CA GLN A 30 8.22 5.54 2.42
C GLN A 30 8.62 6.50 1.30
N VAL A 31 8.95 7.73 1.66
CA VAL A 31 9.38 8.76 0.71
C VAL A 31 10.90 8.87 0.76
N TYR A 32 11.55 8.82 -0.39
CA TYR A 32 12.98 9.09 -0.55
C TYR A 32 13.17 10.26 -1.52
N SER A 33 14.36 10.86 -1.49
CA SER A 33 14.77 11.89 -2.44
C SER A 33 16.17 11.61 -2.95
N THR A 34 16.35 11.70 -4.27
CA THR A 34 17.66 11.56 -4.93
C THR A 34 17.93 12.77 -5.82
N LYS A 35 19.20 13.11 -6.00
CA LYS A 35 19.60 14.17 -6.94
C LYS A 35 19.67 13.62 -8.36
N ILE A 36 19.08 14.32 -9.32
CA ILE A 36 19.16 13.99 -10.74
C ILE A 36 20.54 14.40 -11.25
N LYS A 37 21.26 13.47 -11.90
CA LYS A 37 22.67 13.69 -12.31
C LYS A 37 22.83 14.76 -13.38
N HIS A 38 21.87 14.86 -14.29
CA HIS A 38 21.88 15.79 -15.42
C HIS A 38 20.54 16.49 -15.50
N THR A 39 20.55 17.80 -15.31
CA THR A 39 19.37 18.66 -15.47
C THR A 39 19.74 19.87 -16.31
N ASN A 40 18.80 20.34 -17.12
CA ASN A 40 18.95 21.59 -17.83
C ASN A 40 18.72 22.78 -16.90
N TYR A 41 19.08 23.98 -17.36
CA TYR A 41 18.74 25.22 -16.68
C TYR A 41 17.21 25.33 -16.51
N ASN A 42 16.75 25.59 -15.28
CA ASN A 42 15.34 25.66 -14.86
C ASN A 42 14.57 24.32 -14.78
N GLU A 43 15.25 23.17 -14.81
CA GLU A 43 14.62 21.88 -14.52
C GLU A 43 14.77 21.50 -13.03
N PRO A 44 13.80 20.77 -12.44
CA PRO A 44 13.93 20.25 -11.08
C PRO A 44 15.10 19.27 -10.99
N ASP A 45 15.93 19.38 -9.95
CA ASP A 45 17.09 18.53 -9.71
C ASP A 45 16.89 17.45 -8.64
N ILE A 46 15.66 17.36 -8.10
CA ILE A 46 15.25 16.38 -7.12
C ILE A 46 14.25 15.40 -7.75
N LEU A 47 14.49 14.11 -7.51
CA LEU A 47 13.56 13.04 -7.81
C LEU A 47 13.06 12.44 -6.48
N PHE A 48 11.76 12.58 -6.24
CA PHE A 48 11.08 11.92 -5.13
C PHE A 48 10.73 10.49 -5.52
N TRP A 49 10.94 9.56 -4.60
CA TRP A 49 10.53 8.17 -4.74
C TRP A 49 9.51 7.86 -3.67
N TYR A 50 8.42 7.20 -4.05
CA TYR A 50 7.37 6.76 -3.13
C TYR A 50 7.32 5.26 -3.21
N MET A 51 7.66 4.59 -2.11
CA MET A 51 7.91 3.15 -2.11
C MET A 51 7.17 2.44 -0.99
N ARG A 52 6.78 1.19 -1.24
CA ARG A 52 6.20 0.26 -0.27
C ARG A 52 6.68 -1.16 -0.59
N GLY A 53 6.87 -1.99 0.43
CA GLY A 53 7.01 -3.44 0.22
C GLY A 53 5.74 -4.06 -0.37
N ALA A 54 5.90 -4.99 -1.30
CA ALA A 54 4.79 -5.77 -1.85
C ALA A 54 4.45 -6.95 -0.92
N SER A 55 3.19 -7.38 -0.92
CA SER A 55 2.70 -8.41 0.02
C SER A 55 3.34 -9.79 -0.21
N LYS A 56 3.81 -10.07 -1.43
CA LYS A 56 4.50 -11.31 -1.81
C LYS A 56 6.03 -11.16 -1.92
N GLY A 57 6.59 -10.10 -1.35
CA GLY A 57 8.00 -9.74 -1.49
C GLY A 57 8.26 -8.84 -2.70
N GLY A 58 9.40 -8.16 -2.68
CA GLY A 58 9.69 -7.06 -3.61
C GLY A 58 9.10 -5.73 -3.16
N TYR A 59 9.06 -4.76 -4.06
CA TYR A 59 8.74 -3.36 -3.79
C TYR A 59 7.90 -2.78 -4.92
N TYR A 60 6.89 -2.01 -4.55
CA TYR A 60 6.21 -1.09 -5.44
C TYR A 60 6.77 0.30 -5.26
N TYR A 61 7.09 0.99 -6.35
CA TYR A 61 7.56 2.36 -6.30
C TYR A 61 7.05 3.19 -7.47
N MET A 62 7.02 4.50 -7.28
CA MET A 62 6.87 5.49 -8.35
C MET A 62 7.83 6.65 -8.09
N THR A 63 8.08 7.44 -9.12
CA THR A 63 8.94 8.62 -9.00
C THR A 63 8.25 9.88 -9.52
N SER A 64 8.62 11.02 -8.96
CA SER A 64 8.10 12.32 -9.38
C SER A 64 9.13 13.41 -9.09
N THR A 65 9.18 14.44 -9.93
CA THR A 65 9.97 15.65 -9.67
C THR A 65 9.23 16.66 -8.79
N ARG A 66 8.02 16.30 -8.33
CA ARG A 66 7.17 17.11 -7.45
C ARG A 66 6.69 16.27 -6.27
N GLU A 67 6.39 16.94 -5.17
CA GLU A 67 5.69 16.30 -4.05
C GLU A 67 4.25 15.95 -4.46
N ILE A 68 3.82 14.74 -4.14
CA ILE A 68 2.50 14.19 -4.51
C ILE A 68 1.72 13.90 -3.24
N SER A 69 0.46 14.34 -3.21
CA SER A 69 -0.49 14.10 -2.12
C SER A 69 -1.68 13.24 -2.53
N ASP A 70 -1.91 13.06 -3.83
CA ASP A 70 -2.96 12.22 -4.40
C ASP A 70 -2.35 11.32 -5.47
N PHE A 71 -2.50 10.00 -5.32
CA PHE A 71 -1.87 8.99 -6.18
C PHE A 71 -2.88 8.36 -7.16
N SER A 72 -4.10 8.91 -7.27
CA SER A 72 -5.20 8.32 -8.05
C SER A 72 -4.85 8.15 -9.54
N ASP A 73 -4.02 9.04 -10.07
CA ASP A 73 -3.57 9.03 -11.47
C ASP A 73 -2.19 8.40 -11.67
N TYR A 74 -1.60 7.82 -10.61
CA TYR A 74 -0.23 7.33 -10.64
C TYR A 74 -0.15 5.81 -10.56
N THR A 75 0.57 5.23 -11.51
CA THR A 75 0.88 3.80 -11.53
C THR A 75 2.18 3.53 -10.79
N PHE A 76 2.16 2.54 -9.91
CA PHE A 76 3.36 2.03 -9.25
C PHE A 76 3.98 0.89 -10.05
N THR A 77 5.29 0.92 -10.17
CA THR A 77 6.10 -0.14 -10.78
C THR A 77 6.52 -1.15 -9.73
N TYR A 78 6.37 -2.44 -10.04
CA TYR A 78 6.94 -3.53 -9.23
C TYR A 78 8.42 -3.74 -9.53
N SER A 79 9.21 -4.00 -8.50
CA SER A 79 10.57 -4.52 -8.59
C SER A 79 10.83 -5.56 -7.52
N ALA A 80 11.50 -6.64 -7.88
CA ALA A 80 11.90 -7.68 -6.93
C ALA A 80 12.92 -7.17 -5.89
N ASN A 81 13.72 -6.17 -6.24
CA ASN A 81 14.76 -5.59 -5.40
C ASN A 81 14.51 -4.10 -5.16
N VAL A 82 15.09 -3.55 -4.09
CA VAL A 82 15.12 -2.09 -3.87
C VAL A 82 15.82 -1.44 -5.07
N PRO A 83 15.27 -0.35 -5.67
CA PRO A 83 15.94 0.38 -6.73
C PRO A 83 17.38 0.76 -6.33
N SER A 84 18.34 0.60 -7.26
CA SER A 84 19.76 0.83 -6.97
C SER A 84 20.05 2.23 -6.43
N ASP A 85 19.29 3.22 -6.91
CA ASP A 85 19.41 4.62 -6.47
C ASP A 85 19.01 4.82 -5.01
N LEU A 86 18.24 3.89 -4.44
CA LEU A 86 17.80 3.89 -3.05
C LEU A 86 18.63 2.95 -2.16
N SER A 87 19.55 2.17 -2.72
CA SER A 87 20.39 1.25 -1.95
C SER A 87 21.22 2.00 -0.91
N GLY A 88 21.08 1.60 0.35
CA GLY A 88 21.75 2.25 1.48
C GLY A 88 21.21 3.64 1.84
N LYS A 89 20.12 4.12 1.22
CA LYS A 89 19.47 5.37 1.60
C LYS A 89 18.40 5.15 2.64
N THR A 90 18.21 6.13 3.50
CA THR A 90 17.11 6.17 4.47
C THR A 90 15.95 6.98 3.90
N ALA A 91 14.73 6.57 4.20
CA ALA A 91 13.54 7.35 3.86
C ALA A 91 13.59 8.71 4.56
N ILE A 92 13.22 9.77 3.86
CA ILE A 92 13.16 11.13 4.42
C ILE A 92 11.92 11.33 5.29
N ARG A 93 10.83 10.60 4.99
CA ARG A 93 9.59 10.58 5.78
C ARG A 93 8.71 9.42 5.36
N ASP A 94 7.74 9.11 6.21
CA ASP A 94 6.61 8.25 5.87
C ASP A 94 5.38 9.12 5.61
N ILE A 95 4.56 8.72 4.64
CA ILE A 95 3.24 9.31 4.40
C ILE A 95 2.15 8.24 4.49
N VAL A 96 0.94 8.67 4.79
CA VAL A 96 -0.25 7.83 4.84
C VAL A 96 -1.16 8.24 3.68
N VAL A 97 -1.56 7.27 2.86
CA VAL A 97 -2.37 7.47 1.66
C VAL A 97 -3.61 6.61 1.75
N GLN A 98 -4.78 7.13 1.38
CA GLN A 98 -5.99 6.31 1.36
C GLN A 98 -5.93 5.34 0.18
N ILE A 99 -6.43 4.10 0.35
CA ILE A 99 -6.38 3.07 -0.70
C ILE A 99 -7.13 3.51 -1.96
N ASN A 100 -8.22 4.27 -1.81
CA ASN A 100 -8.98 4.84 -2.93
C ASN A 100 -8.22 5.91 -3.72
N GLN A 101 -7.10 6.41 -3.19
CA GLN A 101 -6.18 7.32 -3.86
C GLN A 101 -5.02 6.57 -4.52
N LEU A 102 -5.06 5.24 -4.63
CA LEU A 102 -4.03 4.45 -5.29
C LEU A 102 -4.54 3.87 -6.61
N ASN A 103 -3.63 3.71 -7.56
CA ASN A 103 -3.92 3.06 -8.84
C ASN A 103 -2.83 2.04 -9.21
N GLY A 104 -3.16 1.15 -10.14
CA GLY A 104 -2.25 0.15 -10.70
C GLY A 104 -2.00 -1.05 -9.79
N GLU A 105 -0.85 -1.71 -10.01
CA GLU A 105 -0.55 -3.01 -9.41
C GLU A 105 -0.51 -2.99 -7.87
N MET A 106 -0.06 -1.89 -7.27
CA MET A 106 -0.05 -1.74 -5.81
C MET A 106 -1.48 -1.79 -5.23
N TYR A 107 -2.45 -1.13 -5.88
CA TYR A 107 -3.85 -1.17 -5.44
C TYR A 107 -4.39 -2.60 -5.45
N TYR A 108 -4.08 -3.37 -6.49
CA TYR A 108 -4.47 -4.78 -6.59
C TYR A 108 -3.76 -5.67 -5.57
N ASP A 109 -2.48 -5.44 -5.28
CA ASP A 109 -1.74 -6.14 -4.22
C ASP A 109 -2.38 -5.90 -2.85
N ILE A 110 -2.73 -4.65 -2.54
CA ILE A 110 -3.32 -4.27 -1.24
C ILE A 110 -4.74 -4.81 -1.09
N THR A 111 -5.58 -4.65 -2.12
CA THR A 111 -7.00 -5.03 -2.05
C THR A 111 -7.27 -6.50 -2.33
N GLY A 112 -6.28 -7.24 -2.85
CA GLY A 112 -6.46 -8.62 -3.33
C GLY A 112 -7.38 -8.75 -4.53
N LYS A 113 -7.86 -7.64 -5.11
CA LYS A 113 -8.66 -7.63 -6.34
C LYS A 113 -7.69 -7.89 -7.50
N SER A 114 -7.86 -8.98 -8.26
CA SER A 114 -7.07 -9.15 -9.48
C SER A 114 -7.64 -8.27 -10.60
N SER A 115 -6.79 -7.91 -11.57
CA SER A 115 -7.16 -7.24 -12.84
C SER A 115 -8.26 -7.99 -13.65
N SER A 116 -8.63 -9.20 -13.25
CA SER A 116 -9.57 -10.08 -13.95
C SER A 116 -11.03 -9.64 -13.91
N SER A 117 -11.39 -8.55 -13.22
CA SER A 117 -12.75 -7.99 -13.25
C SER A 117 -12.99 -6.98 -14.39
N LEU A 118 -12.00 -6.71 -15.25
CA LEU A 118 -12.12 -5.81 -16.41
C LEU A 118 -12.23 -6.50 -17.78
N ILE A 119 -12.56 -7.80 -17.80
CA ILE A 119 -13.03 -8.47 -19.03
C ILE A 119 -14.40 -9.07 -18.76
N VAL A 120 -15.45 -8.25 -18.69
CA VAL A 120 -16.81 -8.68 -19.06
C VAL A 120 -17.54 -7.51 -19.72
N ASN A 121 -17.93 -7.77 -20.98
CA ASN A 121 -18.73 -7.01 -21.95
C ASN A 121 -18.02 -5.92 -22.76
#